data_AF-A0A961YGK6-F1
#
_entry.id   AF-A0A961YGK6-F1
#
_cell.length_a   1.000
_cell.length_b   1.000
_cell.length_c   1.000
_cell.angle_alpha   90.00
_cell.angle_beta   90.00
_cell.angle_gamma   90.00
#
_symmetry.space_group_name_H-M   'P 1'
#
loop_
_entity.id
_entity.type
_entity.pdbx_description
1 polymer ?
#
loop_
_entity_poly.entity_id
_entity_poly.type
_entity_poly.pdbx_seq_one_letter_code
_entity_poly.pdbx_strand_id
1 'polypeptide(L)'
;TLAEMCAKLIAAGLPASTPAIATFNLTRADARNIAGDIGSLPGQLESAGVAGPCLVLIGQVLGREDGGAGEPVQETLVNPEKA
;
A
#
# COMPACT_ATOMS: atom_id res chain seq x y z
N THR A 1 -8.92 -0.45 -14.21
CA THR A 1 -7.55 -0.09 -13.79
C THR A 1 -7.54 0.32 -12.32
N LEU A 2 -6.37 0.56 -11.68
CA LEU A 2 -6.33 1.03 -10.28
C LEU A 2 -7.06 2.37 -10.11
N ALA A 3 -6.90 3.29 -11.06
CA ALA A 3 -7.63 4.57 -11.07
C ALA A 3 -9.15 4.38 -11.04
N GLU A 4 -9.68 3.43 -11.81
CA GLU A 4 -11.12 3.10 -11.79
C GLU A 4 -11.56 2.47 -10.46
N MET A 5 -10.72 1.64 -9.84
CA MET A 5 -11.00 1.08 -8.52
C MET A 5 -11.09 2.19 -7.46
N CYS A 6 -10.12 3.11 -7.42
CA CYS A 6 -10.14 4.26 -6.52
C CYS A 6 -11.39 5.13 -6.75
N ALA A 7 -11.72 5.43 -8.01
CA ALA A 7 -12.91 6.21 -8.35
C ALA A 7 -14.21 5.55 -7.86
N LYS A 8 -14.34 4.23 -8.04
CA LYS A 8 -15.51 3.47 -7.55
C LYS A 8 -15.60 3.43 -6.03
N LEU A 9 -14.47 3.31 -5.33
CA LEU A 9 -14.43 3.33 -3.87
C LEU A 9 -14.85 4.70 -3.32
N ILE A 10 -14.37 5.79 -3.93
CA ILE A 10 -14.81 7.15 -3.57
C ILE A 10 -16.31 7.32 -3.83
N ALA A 11 -16.80 6.88 -4.99
CA ALA A 11 -18.22 6.92 -5.32
C ALA A 11 -19.09 6.09 -4.38
N ALA A 12 -18.55 5.00 -3.82
CA ALA A 12 -19.21 4.17 -2.82
C ALA A 12 -19.21 4.78 -1.39
N GLY A 13 -18.63 5.97 -1.21
CA GLY A 13 -18.62 6.69 0.06
C GLY A 13 -17.32 6.59 0.86
N LEU A 14 -16.26 6.01 0.29
CA LEU A 14 -14.94 6.01 0.93
C LEU A 14 -14.30 7.41 0.81
N PRO A 15 -13.80 8.02 1.89
CA PRO A 15 -13.12 9.31 1.82
C PRO A 15 -11.90 9.25 0.89
N ALA A 16 -11.71 10.25 0.03
CA ALA A 16 -10.52 10.32 -0.84
C ALA A 16 -9.21 10.43 -0.04
N SER A 17 -9.28 10.98 1.19
CA SER A 17 -8.17 11.04 2.15
C SER A 17 -7.90 9.70 2.87
N THR A 18 -8.62 8.62 2.54
CA THR A 18 -8.41 7.32 3.18
C THR A 18 -7.00 6.83 2.87
N PRO A 19 -6.18 6.53 3.89
CA PRO A 19 -4.83 6.04 3.69
C PRO A 19 -4.82 4.73 2.89
N ALA A 20 -3.88 4.63 1.95
CA ALA A 20 -3.68 3.47 1.10
C ALA A 20 -2.20 3.27 0.75
N ILE A 21 -1.79 2.02 0.58
CA ILE A 21 -0.43 1.66 0.16
C ILE A 21 -0.52 0.67 -0.98
N ALA A 22 0.23 0.93 -2.06
CA ALA A 22 0.46 0.00 -3.15
C ALA A 22 1.88 -0.58 -3.04
N THR A 23 1.99 -1.90 -2.97
CA THR A 23 3.28 -2.60 -2.98
C THR A 23 3.42 -3.47 -4.22
N PHE A 24 4.51 -3.28 -4.95
CA PHE A 24 4.87 -4.05 -6.14
C PHE A 24 5.90 -5.10 -5.79
N ASN A 25 5.86 -6.22 -6.53
CA ASN A 25 6.86 -7.27 -6.45
C ASN A 25 7.10 -7.76 -5.01
N LEU A 26 6.01 -7.92 -4.26
CA LEU A 26 6.02 -8.53 -2.94
C LEU A 26 6.85 -9.83 -2.94
N THR A 27 7.63 -10.05 -1.88
CA THR A 27 8.59 -11.17 -1.70
C THR A 27 9.86 -11.13 -2.57
N ARG A 28 10.04 -10.10 -3.41
CA ARG A 28 11.30 -9.88 -4.13
C ARG A 28 12.12 -8.79 -3.47
N ALA A 29 13.44 -8.83 -3.69
CA ALA A 29 14.36 -7.80 -3.23
C ALA A 29 14.09 -6.42 -3.87
N ASP A 30 13.41 -6.38 -5.03
CA ASP A 30 13.01 -5.16 -5.72
C ASP A 30 11.62 -4.64 -5.32
N ALA A 31 11.08 -5.11 -4.18
CA ALA A 31 9.79 -4.65 -3.68
C ALA A 31 9.75 -3.12 -3.56
N ARG A 32 8.67 -2.52 -4.08
CA ARG A 32 8.48 -1.07 -4.10
C ARG A 32 7.17 -0.73 -3.40
N ASN A 33 7.24 0.09 -2.36
CA ASN A 33 6.07 0.59 -1.65
C ASN A 33 5.79 2.04 -2.07
N ILE A 34 4.55 2.31 -2.43
CA ILE A 34 4.03 3.64 -2.74
C ILE A 34 2.88 3.89 -1.77
N ALA A 35 3.13 4.74 -0.78
CA ALA A 35 2.16 5.13 0.22
C ALA A 35 1.47 6.44 -0.19
N GLY A 36 0.19 6.55 0.13
CA GLY A 36 -0.60 7.74 -0.15
C GLY A 36 -2.02 7.60 0.36
N ASP A 37 -2.94 8.26 -0.32
CA ASP A 37 -4.37 8.15 -0.08
C ASP A 37 -5.09 7.70 -1.36
N ILE A 38 -6.33 7.24 -1.23
CA ILE A 38 -7.14 6.73 -2.37
C ILE A 38 -7.18 7.73 -3.54
N GLY A 39 -7.19 9.04 -3.25
CA GLY A 39 -7.25 10.10 -4.26
C GLY A 39 -5.93 10.32 -5.01
N SER A 40 -4.79 10.26 -4.32
CA SER A 40 -3.46 10.54 -4.89
C SER A 40 -2.74 9.30 -5.41
N LEU A 41 -3.04 8.12 -4.86
CA LEU A 41 -2.33 6.87 -5.15
C LEU A 41 -2.25 6.55 -6.65
N PRO A 42 -3.32 6.69 -7.46
CA PRO A 42 -3.25 6.44 -8.90
C PRO A 42 -2.23 7.34 -9.60
N GLY A 43 -2.22 8.65 -9.32
CA GLY A 43 -1.29 9.59 -9.94
C GLY A 43 0.16 9.36 -9.51
N GLN A 44 0.37 9.00 -8.24
CA GLN A 44 1.69 8.61 -7.74
C GLN A 44 2.21 7.35 -8.44
N LEU A 45 1.32 6.40 -8.69
CA LEU A 45 1.66 5.15 -9.36
C LEU A 45 2.08 5.35 -10.81
N GLU A 46 1.34 6.18 -11.55
CA GLU A 46 1.68 6.51 -12.94
C GLU A 46 3.02 7.26 -13.03
N SER A 47 3.26 8.19 -12.10
CA SER A 47 4.54 8.91 -12.02
C SER A 47 5.72 7.98 -11.67
N ALA A 48 5.50 6.98 -10.82
CA ALA A 48 6.53 6.02 -10.43
C ALA A 48 6.86 5.00 -11.54
N GLY A 49 6.00 4.83 -12.55
CA GLY A 49 6.25 3.97 -13.70
C GLY A 49 6.46 2.49 -13.35
N VAL A 50 5.92 2.04 -12.21
CA VAL A 50 6.14 0.67 -11.71
C VAL A 50 5.16 -0.28 -12.37
N ALA A 51 5.69 -1.34 -12.98
CA ALA A 51 4.92 -2.39 -13.61
C ALA A 51 5.16 -3.74 -12.90
N GLY A 52 4.11 -4.53 -12.73
CA GLY A 52 4.19 -5.85 -12.10
C GLY A 52 2.99 -6.17 -11.23
N PRO A 53 3.00 -7.35 -10.56
CA PRO A 53 1.98 -7.69 -9.57
C PRO A 53 2.00 -6.68 -8.42
N CYS A 54 0.82 -6.12 -8.13
CA CYS A 54 0.62 -5.10 -7.12
C CYS A 54 -0.39 -5.57 -6.08
N LEU A 55 -0.08 -5.39 -4.80
CA LEU A 55 -1.03 -5.47 -3.70
C LEU A 55 -1.39 -4.06 -3.24
N VAL A 56 -2.68 -3.79 -3.09
CA VAL A 56 -3.17 -2.50 -2.58
C VAL A 56 -3.86 -2.74 -1.24
N LEU A 57 -3.35 -2.08 -0.21
CA LEU A 57 -3.88 -2.07 1.15
C LEU A 57 -4.58 -0.73 1.38
N ILE A 58 -5.79 -0.75 1.93
CA ILE A 58 -6.61 0.45 2.16
C ILE A 58 -7.13 0.39 3.59
N GLY A 59 -6.90 1.45 4.36
CA GLY A 59 -7.45 1.52 5.71
C GLY A 59 -6.76 2.54 6.61
N GLN A 60 -7.49 2.99 7.62
CA GLN A 60 -7.05 4.03 8.57
C GLN A 60 -5.80 3.62 9.37
N VAL A 61 -5.55 2.32 9.54
CA VAL A 61 -4.34 1.81 10.20
C VAL A 61 -3.05 2.24 9.49
N LEU A 62 -3.11 2.51 8.18
CA LEU A 62 -1.95 2.93 7.40
C LEU A 62 -1.58 4.40 7.62
N GLY A 63 -2.48 5.19 8.19
CA GLY A 63 -2.25 6.59 8.55
C GLY A 63 -1.69 6.78 9.96
N ARG A 64 -1.45 5.69 10.69
CA ARG A 64 -0.86 5.75 12.03
C ARG A 64 0.65 5.94 11.92
N GLU A 65 1.14 7.01 12.53
CA GLU A 65 2.56 7.35 12.68
C GLU A 65 3.33 6.40 13.63
N ASP A 66 2.68 5.36 14.16
CA ASP A 66 3.25 4.34 15.04
C ASP A 66 4.25 3.36 14.34
N GLY A 67 4.83 3.71 13.19
CA GLY A 67 5.95 2.95 12.59
C GLY A 67 5.69 2.34 11.20
N GLY A 68 4.94 3.00 10.31
CA GLY A 68 4.70 2.53 8.94
C GLY A 68 5.54 3.19 7.84
N ALA A 69 6.50 4.05 8.19
CA ALA A 69 7.36 4.71 7.21
C ALA A 69 8.44 3.75 6.72
N GLY A 70 8.07 2.75 5.91
CA GLY A 70 8.98 2.04 5.02
C GLY A 70 10.37 1.71 5.58
N GLU A 71 10.47 1.32 6.85
CA GLU A 71 11.61 0.49 7.22
C GLU A 71 11.49 -0.77 6.36
N PRO A 72 12.58 -1.24 5.74
CA PRO A 72 12.56 -2.55 5.12
C PRO A 72 12.00 -3.50 6.16
N VAL A 73 11.02 -4.31 5.76
CA VAL A 73 10.49 -5.39 6.60
C VAL A 73 11.69 -6.28 6.92
N GLN A 74 12.40 -5.99 8.01
CA GLN A 74 13.40 -6.87 8.55
C GLN A 74 12.61 -8.09 8.97
N GLU A 75 12.90 -9.19 8.30
CA GLU A 75 12.36 -10.51 8.53
C GLU A 75 12.56 -10.89 10.01
N THR A 76 11.67 -10.44 10.88
CA THR A 76 11.50 -11.03 12.21
C THR A 76 10.52 -12.19 12.02
N LEU A 77 11.05 -13.25 11.42
CA LEU A 77 10.56 -14.60 11.65
C LEU A 77 11.03 -15.03 13.05
N VAL A 78 10.18 -14.87 14.07
CA VAL A 78 10.20 -15.79 15.20
C VAL A 78 8.84 -15.79 15.92
N ASN A 79 8.13 -16.92 15.88
CA ASN A 79 7.14 -17.26 16.91
C ASN A 79 7.46 -18.68 17.41
N PRO A 80 8.41 -18.84 18.34
CA PRO A 80 8.81 -20.14 18.85
C PRO A 80 8.02 -20.44 20.14
N GLU A 81 6.74 -20.79 20.00
CA GLU A 81 5.96 -21.27 21.15
C GLU A 81 4.99 -22.41 20.80
N LYS A 82 5.48 -23.35 19.98
CA LYS A 82 5.21 -24.77 20.20
C LYS A 82 6.52 -25.46 20.58
N ALA A 83 6.79 -25.55 21.88
CA ALA A 83 7.75 -26.46 22.47
C ALA A 83 7.01 -27.39 23.43
#